data_AF-A0A267GSF8-F1
#
_entry.id   AF-A0A267GSF8-F1
#
_cell.length_a   1.000
_cell.length_b   1.000
_cell.length_c   1.000
_cell.angle_alpha   90.00
_cell.angle_beta   90.00
_cell.angle_gamma   90.00
#
_symmetry.space_group_name_H-M   'P 1'
#
loop_
_entity.id
_entity.type
_entity.pdbx_description
1 polymer ?
#
loop_
_entity_poly.entity_id
_entity_poly.type
_entity_poly.pdbx_seq_one_letter_code
_entity_poly.pdbx_strand_id
1 'polypeptide(L)'
;IRRLFSTGTYRVPAPPPAAMLPSKPEMAPVTPPHHSSPEVEQLLANELCGYPPYRQRRIRNGFPSWATIRDEKRRRVTEHFDALRARLVALKRTRILPADITDQAAAQLHQLPRDSCFTRINRRCIMTGRRRGVQNEWRISRIMFRKFADNNQLGGVLPAKWSTQCFSARKHLHWPPPEGLTVEQYMDRYYRYLRDKDPLYPRYVKP
;
A
#
# COMPACT_ATOMS: atom_id res chain seq x y z
N ILE A 1 -21.93 53.11 31.35
CA ILE A 1 -20.76 52.21 31.44
C ILE A 1 -20.05 52.18 30.09
N ARG A 2 -19.10 53.10 29.86
CA ARG A 2 -18.13 53.05 28.74
C ARG A 2 -16.79 53.45 29.35
N ARG A 3 -15.91 52.47 29.59
CA ARG A 3 -14.56 52.72 30.09
C ARG A 3 -13.72 53.31 28.95
N LEU A 4 -13.01 54.39 29.27
CA LEU A 4 -11.99 55.02 28.44
C LEU A 4 -10.85 54.02 28.22
N PHE A 5 -10.73 53.44 27.02
CA PHE A 5 -9.49 52.80 26.61
C PHE A 5 -8.57 53.89 26.06
N SER A 6 -7.62 54.29 26.90
CA SER A 6 -6.46 55.10 26.51
C SER A 6 -5.76 54.46 25.32
N THR A 7 -5.54 55.22 24.25
CA THR A 7 -4.65 54.87 23.14
C THR A 7 -3.20 54.95 23.61
N GLY A 8 -2.81 54.03 24.48
CA GLY A 8 -1.40 53.81 24.79
C GLY A 8 -0.73 53.21 23.57
N THR A 9 0.18 53.95 22.94
CA THR A 9 1.08 53.41 21.94
C THR A 9 1.97 52.38 22.63
N TYR A 10 1.67 51.08 22.46
CA TYR A 10 2.57 50.03 22.90
C TYR A 10 3.89 50.19 22.13
N ARG A 11 4.91 50.76 22.79
CA ARG A 11 6.28 50.73 22.28
C ARG A 11 6.76 49.29 22.33
N VAL A 12 6.88 48.66 21.16
CA VAL A 12 7.57 47.38 21.05
C VAL A 12 9.01 47.58 21.53
N PRO A 13 9.49 46.82 22.52
CA PRO A 13 10.86 46.96 22.99
C PRO A 13 11.84 46.67 21.85
N ALA A 14 12.98 47.37 21.86
CA ALA A 14 14.02 47.16 20.86
C ALA A 14 14.50 45.68 20.89
N PRO A 15 14.72 45.05 19.73
CA PRO A 15 15.25 43.71 19.70
C PRO A 15 16.64 43.68 20.36
N PRO A 16 17.01 42.57 21.02
CA PRO A 16 18.34 42.44 21.62
C PRO A 16 19.43 42.55 20.53
N PRO A 17 20.63 43.04 20.89
CA PRO A 17 21.74 43.18 19.96
C PRO A 17 22.12 41.81 19.38
N ALA A 18 22.47 41.77 18.09
CA ALA A 18 22.74 40.53 17.36
C ALA A 18 23.83 39.64 17.99
N ALA A 19 24.75 40.25 18.76
CA ALA A 19 25.79 39.53 19.51
C ALA A 19 25.26 38.68 20.68
N MET A 20 24.03 38.92 21.15
CA MET A 20 23.37 38.09 22.17
C MET A 20 22.60 36.91 21.56
N LEU A 21 22.41 36.88 20.24
CA LEU A 21 21.78 35.74 19.59
C LEU A 21 22.83 34.64 19.41
N PRO A 22 22.53 33.38 19.78
CA PRO A 22 23.44 32.27 19.51
C PRO A 22 23.72 32.22 18.00
N SER A 23 24.99 31.98 17.64
CA SER A 23 25.35 31.77 16.24
C SER A 23 24.48 30.66 15.67
N LYS A 24 23.95 30.89 14.46
CA LYS A 24 23.15 29.87 13.79
C LYS A 24 24.03 28.62 13.68
N PRO A 25 23.60 27.46 14.22
CA PRO A 25 24.40 26.26 14.11
C PRO A 25 24.70 26.03 12.63
N GLU A 26 25.97 25.75 12.33
CA GLU A 26 26.40 25.43 10.98
C GLU A 26 25.45 24.35 10.46
N MET A 27 24.81 24.63 9.32
CA MET A 27 23.87 23.68 8.76
C MET A 27 24.65 22.40 8.49
N ALA A 28 24.23 21.29 9.13
CA ALA A 28 24.81 19.99 8.86
C ALA A 28 24.93 19.81 7.33
N PRO A 29 26.03 19.21 6.84
CA PRO A 29 26.25 19.06 5.41
C PRO A 29 25.00 18.41 4.81
N VAL A 30 24.57 18.93 3.65
CA VAL A 30 23.39 18.43 2.96
C VAL A 30 23.54 16.92 2.84
N THR A 31 22.58 16.17 3.41
CA THR A 31 22.55 14.71 3.27
C THR A 31 22.80 14.37 1.80
N PRO A 32 23.82 13.53 1.49
CA PRO A 32 24.18 13.26 0.11
C PRO A 32 22.95 12.83 -0.70
N PRO A 33 22.84 13.25 -1.97
CA PRO A 33 21.64 13.09 -2.78
C PRO A 33 21.24 11.62 -2.82
N HIS A 34 20.14 11.31 -2.14
CA HIS A 34 19.99 10.01 -1.51
C HIS A 34 19.82 8.83 -2.50
N HIS A 35 19.63 9.06 -3.81
CA HIS A 35 19.32 8.00 -4.79
C HIS A 35 19.78 8.25 -6.24
N SER A 36 20.52 9.34 -6.52
CA SER A 36 20.86 9.76 -7.90
C SER A 36 22.28 10.31 -8.03
N SER A 37 23.26 9.74 -7.31
CA SER A 37 24.67 10.07 -7.56
C SER A 37 25.23 9.19 -8.69
N PRO A 38 26.07 9.74 -9.59
CA PRO A 38 26.69 8.97 -10.66
C PRO A 38 27.59 7.84 -10.12
N GLU A 39 28.20 8.02 -8.96
CA GLU A 39 28.97 6.99 -8.25
C GLU A 39 28.09 5.78 -7.87
N VAL A 40 26.90 6.02 -7.30
CA VAL A 40 25.97 4.95 -6.95
C VAL A 40 25.45 4.25 -8.21
N GLU A 41 25.28 4.98 -9.32
CA GLU A 41 24.88 4.38 -10.60
C GLU A 41 25.99 3.49 -11.20
N GLN A 42 27.27 3.88 -11.09
CA GLN A 42 28.41 3.07 -11.53
C GLN A 42 28.56 1.79 -10.68
N LEU A 43 28.43 1.90 -9.36
CA LEU A 43 28.46 0.74 -8.45
C LEU A 43 27.32 -0.25 -8.75
N LEU A 44 26.11 0.26 -9.04
CA LEU A 44 24.97 -0.57 -9.42
C LEU A 44 25.20 -1.32 -10.75
N ALA A 45 25.89 -0.69 -11.71
CA ALA A 45 26.15 -1.27 -13.01
C ALA A 45 27.29 -2.30 -13.00
N ASN A 46 28.41 -1.98 -12.33
CA ASN A 46 29.65 -2.76 -12.40
C ASN A 46 29.71 -3.86 -11.33
N GLU A 47 29.29 -3.58 -10.10
CA GLU A 47 29.45 -4.52 -8.97
C GLU A 47 28.16 -5.32 -8.66
N LEU A 48 26.99 -4.82 -9.07
CA LEU A 48 25.69 -5.34 -8.63
C LEU A 48 24.84 -5.90 -9.78
N CYS A 49 25.27 -7.04 -10.33
CA CYS A 49 24.50 -7.89 -11.26
C CYS A 49 23.82 -7.14 -12.43
N GLY A 50 24.39 -6.04 -12.93
CA GLY A 50 23.84 -5.30 -14.07
C GLY A 50 22.45 -4.69 -13.82
N TYR A 51 22.13 -4.26 -12.59
CA TYR A 51 20.84 -3.68 -12.28
C TYR A 51 20.66 -2.29 -12.95
N PRO A 52 19.55 -2.02 -13.67
CA PRO A 52 19.43 -0.80 -14.47
C PRO A 52 19.50 0.49 -13.62
N PRO A 53 20.13 1.56 -14.15
CA PRO A 53 20.30 2.83 -13.45
C PRO A 53 18.96 3.48 -13.12
N TYR A 54 18.94 4.29 -12.06
CA TYR A 54 17.70 4.83 -11.49
C TYR A 54 16.94 5.71 -12.50
N ARG A 55 17.67 6.44 -13.35
CA ARG A 55 17.14 7.30 -14.41
C ARG A 55 16.28 6.56 -15.46
N GLN A 56 16.54 5.27 -15.69
CA GLN A 56 15.77 4.46 -16.65
C GLN A 56 14.47 3.90 -16.07
N ARG A 57 14.28 3.96 -14.73
CA ARG A 57 13.08 3.47 -14.04
C ARG A 57 11.93 4.47 -14.17
N ARG A 58 11.43 4.67 -15.40
CA ARG A 58 10.20 5.43 -15.63
C ARG A 58 9.05 4.71 -14.93
N ILE A 59 8.38 5.43 -14.04
CA ILE A 59 7.18 4.96 -13.36
C ILE A 59 6.02 5.19 -14.31
N ARG A 60 5.19 4.17 -14.56
CA ARG A 60 4.00 4.35 -15.39
C ARG A 60 3.01 5.27 -14.66
N ASN A 61 2.35 6.15 -15.42
CA ASN A 61 1.18 6.88 -14.92
C ASN A 61 0.09 5.84 -14.61
N GLY A 62 -0.45 5.83 -13.38
CA GLY A 62 -1.42 4.80 -12.95
C GLY A 62 -1.28 4.35 -11.50
N PHE A 63 -0.24 4.78 -10.78
CA PHE A 63 -0.17 4.54 -9.33
C PHE A 63 -0.98 5.60 -8.56
N PRO A 64 -1.77 5.20 -7.55
CA PRO A 64 -2.62 6.12 -6.81
C PRO A 64 -1.85 7.04 -5.86
N SER A 65 -0.63 6.67 -5.47
CA SER A 65 0.17 7.48 -4.55
C SER A 65 1.67 7.28 -4.72
N TRP A 66 2.45 8.30 -4.39
CA TRP A 66 3.92 8.27 -4.30
C TRP A 66 4.45 7.13 -3.40
N ALA A 67 3.70 6.75 -2.36
CA ALA A 67 4.06 5.64 -1.49
C ALA A 67 3.94 4.28 -2.20
N THR A 68 3.01 4.16 -3.15
CA THR A 68 2.85 2.97 -4.01
C THR A 68 3.98 2.92 -5.04
N ILE A 69 4.35 4.06 -5.60
CA ILE A 69 5.51 4.20 -6.49
C ILE A 69 6.81 3.74 -5.82
N ARG A 70 7.04 4.14 -4.56
CA ARG A 70 8.20 3.68 -3.80
C ARG A 70 8.17 2.17 -3.54
N ASP A 71 7.00 1.60 -3.28
CA ASP A 71 6.85 0.16 -3.06
C ASP A 71 7.10 -0.63 -4.36
N GLU A 72 6.61 -0.14 -5.49
CA GLU A 72 6.88 -0.70 -6.82
C GLU A 72 8.38 -0.72 -7.14
N LYS A 73 9.08 0.40 -6.88
CA LYS A 73 10.54 0.45 -7.04
C LYS A 73 11.23 -0.64 -6.22
N ARG A 74 10.82 -0.84 -4.96
CA ARG A 74 11.38 -1.91 -4.11
C ARG A 74 11.10 -3.30 -4.65
N ARG A 75 9.89 -3.54 -5.18
CA ARG A 75 9.54 -4.83 -5.79
C ARG A 75 10.45 -5.14 -6.96
N ARG A 76 10.70 -4.18 -7.86
CA ARG A 76 11.63 -4.34 -8.98
C ARG A 76 13.08 -4.58 -8.55
N VAL A 77 13.54 -3.88 -7.50
CA VAL A 77 14.89 -4.12 -6.94
C VAL A 77 14.96 -5.52 -6.34
N THR A 78 13.95 -5.91 -5.56
CA THR A 78 13.90 -7.22 -4.92
C THR A 78 13.87 -8.33 -5.95
N GLU A 79 13.04 -8.23 -6.97
CA GLU A 79 12.95 -9.20 -8.08
C GLU A 79 14.30 -9.46 -8.74
N HIS A 80 15.07 -8.41 -9.00
CA HIS A 80 16.40 -8.54 -9.62
C HIS A 80 17.41 -9.25 -8.70
N PHE A 81 17.41 -8.93 -7.41
CA PHE A 81 18.41 -9.44 -6.45
C PHE A 81 17.94 -10.68 -5.67
N ASP A 82 16.72 -11.18 -5.88
CA ASP A 82 16.12 -12.24 -5.06
C ASP A 82 16.96 -13.51 -5.10
N ALA A 83 17.35 -13.96 -6.31
CA ALA A 83 18.16 -15.15 -6.50
C ALA A 83 19.55 -15.04 -5.83
N LEU A 84 20.22 -13.89 -5.98
CA LEU A 84 21.52 -13.66 -5.36
C LEU A 84 21.41 -13.63 -3.82
N ARG A 85 20.41 -12.91 -3.30
CA ARG A 85 20.15 -12.85 -1.86
C ARG A 85 19.84 -14.22 -1.28
N ALA A 86 19.03 -15.02 -1.95
CA ALA A 86 18.69 -16.38 -1.51
C ALA A 86 19.96 -17.24 -1.37
N ARG A 87 20.87 -17.19 -2.35
CA ARG A 87 22.16 -17.90 -2.31
C ARG A 87 23.04 -17.42 -1.15
N LEU A 88 23.21 -16.11 -0.99
CA LEU A 88 24.03 -15.54 0.11
C LEU A 88 23.45 -15.85 1.49
N VAL A 89 22.12 -15.81 1.63
CA VAL A 89 21.44 -16.20 2.88
C VAL A 89 21.63 -17.68 3.17
N ALA A 90 21.60 -18.55 2.16
CA ALA A 90 21.86 -19.97 2.32
C ALA A 90 23.30 -20.23 2.81
N LEU A 91 24.31 -19.61 2.16
CA LEU A 91 25.71 -19.69 2.59
C LEU A 91 25.88 -19.22 4.04
N LYS A 92 25.37 -18.03 4.36
CA LYS A 92 25.45 -17.44 5.70
C LYS A 92 24.80 -18.29 6.80
N ARG A 93 23.70 -19.00 6.49
CA ARG A 93 22.94 -19.79 7.48
C ARG A 93 23.43 -21.23 7.62
N THR A 94 24.39 -21.66 6.79
CA THR A 94 24.90 -23.02 6.79
C THR A 94 25.86 -23.22 7.98
N ARG A 95 25.72 -24.34 8.69
CA ARG A 95 26.61 -24.72 9.82
C ARG A 95 27.81 -25.58 9.43
N ILE A 96 27.84 -26.06 8.18
CA ILE A 96 28.84 -27.00 7.66
C ILE A 96 30.04 -26.25 7.07
N LEU A 97 29.83 -25.02 6.58
CA LEU A 97 30.87 -24.21 5.96
C LEU A 97 31.81 -23.61 7.01
N PRO A 98 33.09 -23.38 6.67
CA PRO A 98 34.01 -22.65 7.53
C PRO A 98 33.56 -21.20 7.74
N ALA A 99 33.94 -20.62 8.89
CA ALA A 99 33.53 -19.29 9.31
C ALA A 99 33.89 -18.21 8.26
N ASP A 100 35.08 -18.30 7.67
CA ASP A 100 35.57 -17.34 6.67
C ASP A 100 34.60 -17.17 5.49
N ILE A 101 34.05 -18.27 4.97
CA ILE A 101 33.08 -18.23 3.86
C ILE A 101 31.75 -17.62 4.33
N THR A 102 31.32 -17.94 5.55
CA THR A 102 30.08 -17.38 6.10
C THR A 102 30.19 -15.87 6.36
N ASP A 103 31.37 -15.40 6.78
CA ASP A 103 31.67 -14.00 7.03
C ASP A 103 31.77 -13.21 5.72
N GLN A 104 32.40 -13.78 4.69
CA GLN A 104 32.40 -13.22 3.34
C GLN A 104 30.98 -13.11 2.77
N ALA A 105 30.16 -14.15 2.90
CA ALA A 105 28.76 -14.13 2.47
C ALA A 105 27.94 -13.08 3.24
N ALA A 106 28.22 -12.89 4.54
CA ALA A 106 27.61 -11.83 5.32
C ALA A 106 28.02 -10.43 4.81
N ALA A 107 29.30 -10.20 4.56
CA ALA A 107 29.82 -8.94 4.02
C ALA A 107 29.18 -8.62 2.66
N GLN A 108 29.11 -9.59 1.74
CA GLN A 108 28.44 -9.43 0.45
C GLN A 108 26.95 -9.14 0.60
N LEU A 109 26.26 -9.78 1.54
CA LEU A 109 24.85 -9.50 1.83
C LEU A 109 24.62 -8.06 2.31
N HIS A 110 25.58 -7.49 3.05
CA HIS A 110 25.58 -6.11 3.53
C HIS A 110 25.88 -5.08 2.42
N GLN A 111 26.64 -5.45 1.40
CA GLN A 111 26.91 -4.59 0.23
C GLN A 111 25.69 -4.41 -0.68
N LEU A 112 24.77 -5.38 -0.69
CA LEU A 112 23.56 -5.30 -1.52
C LEU A 112 22.68 -4.08 -1.17
N PRO A 113 21.97 -3.50 -2.16
CA PRO A 113 21.15 -2.32 -1.94
C PRO A 113 20.05 -2.61 -0.91
N ARG A 114 19.83 -1.71 0.05
CA ARG A 114 18.87 -1.89 1.16
C ARG A 114 17.46 -2.28 0.70
N ASP A 115 17.01 -1.74 -0.43
CA ASP A 115 15.68 -1.99 -1.00
C ASP A 115 15.53 -3.34 -1.71
N SER A 116 16.60 -4.14 -1.81
CA SER A 116 16.55 -5.54 -2.25
C SER A 116 15.98 -6.50 -1.20
N CYS A 117 15.81 -6.04 0.04
CA CYS A 117 15.31 -6.90 1.11
C CYS A 117 13.78 -7.09 1.02
N PHE A 118 13.34 -8.33 0.83
CA PHE A 118 11.93 -8.71 0.72
C PHE A 118 11.07 -8.22 1.89
N THR A 119 11.60 -8.16 3.11
CA THR A 119 10.85 -7.72 4.31
C THR A 119 10.37 -6.28 4.23
N ARG A 120 10.94 -5.46 3.34
CA ARG A 120 10.56 -4.04 3.17
C ARG A 120 9.35 -3.84 2.25
N ILE A 121 8.98 -4.86 1.49
CA ILE A 121 7.82 -4.81 0.60
C ILE A 121 6.55 -4.80 1.45
N ASN A 122 5.64 -3.86 1.18
CA ASN A 122 4.33 -3.81 1.84
C ASN A 122 3.22 -4.18 0.87
N ARG A 123 2.24 -4.97 1.32
CA ARG A 123 1.02 -5.22 0.53
C ARG A 123 0.15 -3.97 0.57
N ARG A 124 0.08 -3.24 -0.54
CA ARG A 124 -0.76 -2.05 -0.71
C ARG A 124 -1.96 -2.37 -1.58
N CYS A 125 -3.06 -1.64 -1.35
CA CYS A 125 -4.20 -1.66 -2.25
C CYS A 125 -3.79 -1.13 -3.63
N ILE A 126 -4.09 -1.89 -4.69
CA ILE A 126 -3.77 -1.50 -6.07
C ILE A 126 -4.49 -0.19 -6.46
N MET A 127 -5.75 -0.04 -6.05
CA MET A 127 -6.56 1.12 -6.45
C MET A 127 -6.32 2.37 -5.62
N THR A 128 -6.13 2.23 -4.31
CA THR A 128 -6.07 3.38 -3.38
C THR A 128 -4.69 3.60 -2.75
N GLY A 129 -3.76 2.65 -2.86
CA GLY A 129 -2.45 2.73 -2.21
C GLY A 129 -2.47 2.56 -0.68
N ARG A 130 -3.64 2.25 -0.08
CA ARG A 130 -3.80 2.02 1.36
C ARG A 130 -2.87 0.91 1.85
N ARG A 131 -2.14 1.17 2.93
CA ARG A 131 -1.13 0.24 3.49
C ARG A 131 -1.71 -0.91 4.30
N ARG A 132 -2.84 -0.70 5.00
CA ARG A 132 -3.39 -1.66 5.98
C ARG A 132 -4.75 -2.18 5.57
N GLY A 133 -5.09 -3.38 6.04
CA GLY A 133 -6.36 -4.04 5.76
C GLY A 133 -6.54 -4.27 4.28
N VAL A 134 -5.53 -4.84 3.63
CA VAL A 134 -5.54 -5.24 2.23
C VAL A 134 -5.76 -6.74 2.22
N GLN A 135 -6.77 -7.20 1.47
CA GLN A 135 -6.99 -8.64 1.31
C GLN A 135 -5.97 -9.21 0.32
N ASN A 136 -5.33 -10.33 0.66
CA ASN A 136 -4.21 -10.87 -0.11
C ASN A 136 -4.64 -11.39 -1.48
N GLU A 137 -5.79 -12.06 -1.55
CA GLU A 137 -6.35 -12.67 -2.76
C GLU A 137 -6.67 -11.61 -3.82
N TRP A 138 -7.44 -10.58 -3.46
CA TRP A 138 -7.84 -9.53 -4.40
C TRP A 138 -6.87 -8.33 -4.47
N ARG A 139 -5.92 -8.21 -3.55
CA ARG A 139 -4.97 -7.07 -3.44
C ARG A 139 -5.64 -5.69 -3.35
N ILE A 140 -6.82 -5.66 -2.75
CA ILE A 140 -7.65 -4.46 -2.59
C ILE A 140 -7.85 -4.18 -1.09
N SER A 141 -7.97 -2.90 -0.72
CA SER A 141 -8.27 -2.49 0.67
C SER A 141 -9.66 -2.95 1.11
N ARG A 142 -9.88 -3.18 2.40
CA ARG A 142 -11.17 -3.57 2.97
C ARG A 142 -12.35 -2.67 2.56
N ILE A 143 -12.09 -1.38 2.33
CA ILE A 143 -13.13 -0.40 1.95
C ILE A 143 -13.59 -0.67 0.52
N MET A 144 -12.63 -0.81 -0.39
CA MET A 144 -12.90 -1.11 -1.79
C MET A 144 -13.40 -2.55 -1.96
N PHE A 145 -12.87 -3.51 -1.19
CA PHE A 145 -13.35 -4.88 -1.16
C PHE A 145 -14.84 -4.93 -0.80
N ARG A 146 -15.25 -4.23 0.27
CA ARG A 146 -16.67 -4.11 0.64
C ARG A 146 -17.49 -3.44 -0.47
N LYS A 147 -17.01 -2.33 -1.04
CA LYS A 147 -17.70 -1.67 -2.16
C LYS A 147 -17.92 -2.61 -3.36
N PHE A 148 -16.95 -3.46 -3.68
CA PHE A 148 -17.06 -4.43 -4.77
C PHE A 148 -17.96 -5.62 -4.41
N ALA A 149 -17.85 -6.12 -3.18
CA ALA A 149 -18.69 -7.21 -2.66
C ALA A 149 -20.17 -6.79 -2.58
N ASP A 150 -20.46 -5.61 -2.03
CA ASP A 150 -21.82 -5.07 -1.89
C ASP A 150 -22.47 -4.82 -3.27
N ASN A 151 -21.66 -4.55 -4.30
CA ASN A 151 -22.11 -4.38 -5.69
C ASN A 151 -22.13 -5.68 -6.49
N ASN A 152 -21.85 -6.84 -5.88
CA ASN A 152 -21.72 -8.14 -6.54
C ASN A 152 -20.73 -8.15 -7.73
N GLN A 153 -19.67 -7.34 -7.64
CA GLN A 153 -18.61 -7.27 -8.67
C GLN A 153 -17.47 -8.27 -8.43
N LEU A 154 -17.47 -8.96 -7.30
CA LEU A 154 -16.52 -10.02 -6.96
C LEU A 154 -17.20 -11.39 -7.12
N GLY A 155 -16.62 -12.27 -7.94
CA GLY A 155 -17.09 -13.63 -8.10
C GLY A 155 -16.99 -14.43 -6.79
N GLY A 156 -18.10 -15.06 -6.39
CA GLY A 156 -18.14 -15.95 -5.22
C GLY A 156 -18.14 -15.27 -3.85
N VAL A 157 -18.11 -13.93 -3.79
CA VAL A 157 -18.16 -13.20 -2.51
C VAL A 157 -19.62 -12.92 -2.15
N LEU A 158 -20.08 -13.55 -1.08
CA LEU A 158 -21.41 -13.33 -0.52
C LEU A 158 -21.29 -12.91 0.95
N PRO A 159 -22.26 -12.15 1.49
CA PRO A 159 -22.32 -11.89 2.92
C PRO A 159 -22.48 -13.22 3.68
N ALA A 160 -21.65 -13.44 4.69
CA ALA A 160 -21.75 -14.62 5.54
C ALA A 160 -23.08 -14.61 6.31
N LYS A 161 -23.79 -15.74 6.31
CA LYS A 161 -24.99 -15.99 7.11
C LYS A 161 -24.75 -17.28 7.90
N TRP A 162 -24.92 -17.22 9.21
CA TRP A 162 -24.64 -18.33 10.13
C TRP A 162 -25.91 -18.91 10.79
N SER A 163 -27.08 -18.61 10.24
CA SER A 163 -28.35 -19.19 10.69
C SER A 163 -28.65 -20.50 9.94
N THR A 164 -29.10 -21.53 10.65
CA THR A 164 -29.63 -22.79 10.07
C THR A 164 -30.80 -22.54 9.12
N GLN A 165 -31.52 -21.44 9.30
CA GLN A 165 -32.40 -20.87 8.28
C GLN A 165 -31.55 -20.09 7.28
N CYS A 166 -30.86 -20.79 6.39
CA CYS A 166 -30.28 -20.22 5.18
C CYS A 166 -31.41 -19.81 4.24
N PHE A 167 -32.23 -18.82 4.62
CA PHE A 167 -32.95 -18.06 3.62
C PHE A 167 -31.87 -17.43 2.75
N SER A 168 -31.79 -17.90 1.50
CA SER A 168 -30.96 -17.36 0.43
C SER A 168 -30.78 -15.84 0.62
N ALA A 169 -29.59 -15.31 0.39
CA ALA A 169 -29.33 -13.87 0.49
C ALA A 169 -30.27 -13.00 -0.37
N ARG A 170 -31.08 -13.62 -1.24
CA ARG A 170 -32.31 -13.06 -1.77
C ARG A 170 -33.43 -13.08 -0.74
N LYS A 171 -33.61 -11.95 -0.06
CA LYS A 171 -34.78 -11.64 0.79
C LYS A 171 -36.15 -11.85 0.09
N HIS A 172 -36.17 -12.14 -1.22
CA HIS A 172 -37.35 -12.19 -2.07
C HIS A 172 -37.60 -13.56 -2.73
N LEU A 173 -36.72 -14.54 -2.53
CA LEU A 173 -36.81 -15.86 -3.16
C LEU A 173 -36.65 -16.93 -2.08
N HIS A 174 -37.79 -17.45 -1.59
CA HIS A 174 -37.88 -18.57 -0.66
C HIS A 174 -37.68 -19.89 -1.41
N TRP A 175 -36.82 -20.78 -0.89
CA TRP A 175 -36.65 -22.13 -1.42
C TRP A 175 -37.16 -23.15 -0.39
N PRO A 176 -38.01 -24.14 -0.78
CA PRO A 176 -38.54 -24.40 -2.12
C PRO A 176 -39.47 -23.28 -2.65
N PRO A 177 -39.69 -23.18 -3.98
CA PRO A 177 -40.58 -22.17 -4.56
C PRO A 177 -41.96 -22.23 -3.89
N PRO A 178 -42.58 -21.07 -3.56
CA PRO A 178 -43.91 -21.07 -2.96
C PRO A 178 -44.92 -21.76 -3.87
N GLU A 179 -45.88 -22.45 -3.25
CA GLU A 179 -46.93 -23.19 -3.94
C GLU A 179 -47.70 -22.24 -4.89
N GLY A 180 -47.83 -22.64 -6.16
CA GLY A 180 -48.48 -21.85 -7.21
C GLY A 180 -47.55 -21.19 -8.24
N LEU A 181 -46.22 -21.29 -8.08
CA LEU A 181 -45.26 -20.92 -9.14
C LEU A 181 -44.55 -22.13 -9.71
N THR A 182 -44.42 -22.18 -11.04
CA THR A 182 -43.53 -23.14 -11.70
C THR A 182 -42.07 -22.77 -11.45
N VAL A 183 -41.19 -23.79 -11.45
CA VAL A 183 -39.73 -23.60 -11.26
C VAL A 183 -39.16 -22.64 -12.31
N GLU A 184 -39.66 -22.70 -13.54
CA GLU A 184 -39.24 -21.82 -14.64
C GLU A 184 -39.59 -20.36 -14.36
N GLN A 185 -40.85 -20.05 -14.02
CA GLN A 185 -41.27 -18.69 -13.66
C GLN A 185 -40.50 -18.12 -12.46
N TYR A 186 -40.14 -19.00 -11.53
CA TYR A 186 -39.35 -18.66 -10.35
C TYR A 186 -37.89 -18.32 -10.72
N MET A 187 -37.26 -19.10 -11.61
CA MET A 187 -35.93 -18.84 -12.16
C MET A 187 -35.89 -17.60 -13.05
N ASP A 188 -36.94 -17.36 -13.83
CA ASP A 188 -37.04 -16.19 -14.70
C ASP A 188 -37.12 -14.87 -13.91
N ARG A 189 -37.87 -14.88 -12.81
CA ARG A 189 -37.91 -13.78 -11.83
C ARG A 189 -36.54 -13.53 -11.19
N TYR A 190 -35.81 -14.60 -10.88
CA TYR A 190 -34.44 -14.53 -10.34
C TYR A 190 -33.48 -13.84 -11.32
N TYR A 191 -33.54 -14.16 -12.61
CA TYR A 191 -32.64 -13.59 -13.61
C TYR A 191 -32.99 -12.14 -13.97
N ARG A 192 -34.28 -11.76 -13.94
CA ARG A 192 -34.71 -10.36 -14.08
C ARG A 192 -34.21 -9.48 -12.94
N TYR A 193 -34.33 -9.93 -11.68
CA TYR A 193 -33.81 -9.20 -10.51
C TYR A 193 -32.28 -9.02 -10.51
N LEU A 194 -31.52 -9.93 -11.13
CA LEU A 194 -30.07 -9.78 -11.28
C LEU A 194 -29.70 -8.79 -12.40
N ARG A 195 -30.55 -8.64 -13.42
CA ARG A 195 -30.36 -7.68 -14.52
C ARG A 195 -30.76 -6.26 -14.13
N ASP A 196 -31.81 -6.12 -13.33
CA ASP A 196 -32.36 -4.81 -13.01
C ASP A 196 -31.68 -4.20 -11.77
N LYS A 197 -30.79 -3.24 -12.04
CA LYS A 197 -30.59 -2.09 -11.15
C LYS A 197 -31.87 -1.25 -11.13
N ASP A 198 -32.91 -1.79 -10.51
CA ASP A 198 -34.25 -1.21 -10.53
C ASP A 198 -34.28 0.09 -9.71
N PRO A 199 -34.71 1.25 -10.27
CA PRO A 199 -34.81 2.51 -9.53
C PRO A 199 -35.87 2.50 -8.42
N LEU A 200 -36.76 1.49 -8.37
CA LEU A 200 -37.82 1.34 -7.37
C LEU A 200 -37.36 0.80 -6.01
N TYR A 201 -36.14 0.28 -5.88
CA TYR A 201 -35.55 -0.09 -4.59
C TYR A 201 -34.48 0.92 -4.19
N PRO A 202 -34.77 1.87 -3.27
CA PRO A 202 -33.73 2.76 -2.78
C PRO A 202 -32.66 1.91 -2.09
N ARG A 203 -31.39 2.21 -2.41
CA ARG A 203 -30.20 1.65 -1.75
C ARG A 203 -30.46 1.53 -0.26
N TYR A 204 -30.19 0.37 0.32
CA TYR A 204 -30.28 0.08 1.75
C TYR A 204 -29.85 1.30 2.61
N VAL A 205 -30.81 2.12 3.03
CA VAL A 205 -30.59 3.16 4.03
C VAL A 205 -30.72 2.43 5.35
N LYS A 206 -29.62 2.36 6.11
CA LYS A 206 -29.67 1.81 7.47
C LYS A 206 -30.69 2.64 8.28
N PRO A 207 -31.47 2.00 9.18
CA PRO A 207 -32.35 2.73 10.09
C PRO A 207 -31.57 3.76 10.90
#